data_AF-A0AAE5HTG2-F1
#
_entry.id   AF-A0AAE5HTG2-F1
#
_cell.length_a   1.000
_cell.length_b   1.000
_cell.length_c   1.000
_cell.angle_alpha   90.00
_cell.angle_beta   90.00
_cell.angle_gamma   90.00
#
_symmetry.space_group_name_H-M   'P 1'
#
loop_
_entity.id
_entity.type
_entity.pdbx_description
1 polymer ?
#
loop_
_entity_poly.entity_id
_entity_poly.type
_entity_poly.pdbx_seq_one_letter_code
_entity_poly.pdbx_strand_id
1 'polypeptide(L)' 'MTVIKQIKEDIEKLFEAESGYKISKASGVPYQTVQDLRNKKTKLEDAKFKTIIKLYDYASNKQSEA' A
#
# COMPACT_ATOMS: atom_id res chain seq x y z
N MET A 1 -18.65 0.30 7.86
CA MET A 1 -17.22 0.68 7.69
C MET A 1 -17.14 1.96 6.89
N THR A 2 -16.23 2.87 7.22
CA THR A 2 -15.97 4.07 6.41
C THR A 2 -14.97 3.73 5.30
N VAL A 3 -15.11 4.34 4.11
CA VAL A 3 -14.27 4.07 2.93
C VAL A 3 -12.77 4.17 3.24
N ILE A 4 -12.37 5.12 4.08
CA ILE A 4 -10.98 5.32 4.51
C ILE A 4 -10.43 4.09 5.25
N LYS A 5 -11.26 3.44 6.09
CA LYS A 5 -10.83 2.25 6.82
C LYS A 5 -10.57 1.08 5.86
N GLN A 6 -11.42 0.91 4.85
CA GLN A 6 -11.27 -0.11 3.83
C GLN A 6 -9.96 0.07 3.04
N ILE A 7 -9.67 1.29 2.59
CA ILE A 7 -8.42 1.61 1.86
C ILE A 7 -7.18 1.21 2.68
N LYS A 8 -7.17 1.50 3.99
CA LYS A 8 -6.05 1.12 4.85
C LYS A 8 -5.91 -0.39 4.96
N GLU A 9 -7.00 -1.10 5.22
CA GLU A 9 -7.00 -2.56 5.34
C GLU A 9 -6.51 -3.24 4.05
N ASP A 10 -6.90 -2.73 2.87
CA ASP A 10 -6.44 -3.29 1.59
C ASP A 10 -4.94 -3.06 1.37
N ILE A 11 -4.41 -1.89 1.75
CA ILE A 11 -2.97 -1.61 1.69
C ILE A 11 -2.20 -2.46 2.72
N GLU A 12 -2.73 -2.68 3.91
CA GLU A 12 -2.11 -3.55 4.92
C GLU A 12 -2.06 -5.01 4.44
N LYS A 13 -3.15 -5.54 3.88
CA LYS A 13 -3.17 -6.87 3.24
C LYS A 13 -2.14 -6.97 2.11
N LEU A 14 -2.00 -5.92 1.30
CA LEU A 14 -0.98 -5.87 0.26
C LEU A 14 0.44 -5.98 0.87
N PHE A 15 0.71 -5.26 1.96
CA PHE A 15 2.00 -5.35 2.66
C PHE A 15 2.27 -6.75 3.21
N GLU A 16 1.25 -7.49 3.65
CA GLU A 16 1.41 -8.87 4.12
C GLU A 16 1.64 -9.84 2.97
N ALA A 17 0.92 -9.67 1.85
CA ALA A 17 0.90 -10.60 0.73
C ALA A 17 2.12 -10.50 -0.20
N GLU A 18 2.68 -9.31 -0.42
CA GLU A 18 3.75 -9.09 -1.41
C GLU A 18 5.03 -8.57 -0.78
N SER A 19 6.18 -8.81 -1.41
CA SER A 19 7.45 -8.25 -0.92
C SER A 19 7.53 -6.75 -1.18
N GLY A 20 8.25 -6.01 -0.33
CA GLY A 20 8.43 -4.56 -0.51
C GLY A 20 9.04 -4.19 -1.87
N TYR A 21 9.88 -5.07 -2.43
CA TYR A 21 10.46 -4.89 -3.77
C TYR A 21 9.38 -4.96 -4.85
N LYS A 22 8.52 -6.01 -4.83
CA LYS A 22 7.45 -6.17 -5.81
C LYS A 22 6.46 -5.01 -5.74
N ILE A 23 6.07 -4.61 -4.53
CA ILE A 23 5.17 -3.47 -4.31
C ILE A 23 5.81 -2.19 -4.87
N SER A 24 7.07 -1.92 -4.59
CA SER A 24 7.77 -0.74 -5.11
C SER A 24 7.81 -0.73 -6.63
N LYS A 25 8.17 -1.86 -7.25
CA LYS A 25 8.26 -2.00 -8.70
C LYS A 25 6.91 -1.84 -9.39
N ALA A 26 5.84 -2.40 -8.83
CA ALA A 26 4.51 -2.38 -9.44
C ALA A 26 3.77 -1.05 -9.21
N SER A 27 3.79 -0.52 -7.98
CA SER A 27 3.09 0.73 -7.62
C SER A 27 3.85 2.01 -8.03
N GLY A 28 5.16 1.89 -8.29
CA GLY A 28 6.04 3.03 -8.51
C GLY A 28 6.19 3.91 -7.27
N VAL A 29 5.97 3.37 -6.07
CA VAL A 29 6.32 3.98 -4.78
C VAL A 29 7.78 3.64 -4.46
N PRO A 30 8.62 4.59 -4.02
CA PRO A 30 10.00 4.31 -3.67
C PRO A 30 10.11 3.19 -2.63
N TYR A 31 11.06 2.28 -2.84
CA TYR A 31 11.24 1.11 -1.98
C TYR A 31 11.37 1.48 -0.50
N GLN A 32 12.14 2.52 -0.19
CA GLN A 32 12.30 3.00 1.18
C GLN A 32 10.96 3.42 1.80
N THR A 33 10.12 4.14 1.05
CA THR A 33 8.77 4.53 1.49
C THR A 33 7.89 3.31 1.73
N VAL A 34 7.95 2.29 0.86
CA VAL A 34 7.22 1.03 1.08
C VAL A 34 7.69 0.34 2.35
N GLN A 35 9.00 0.26 2.59
CA GLN A 35 9.58 -0.34 3.79
C GLN A 35 9.21 0.42 5.06
N ASP A 36 9.25 1.75 5.04
CA ASP A 36 8.92 2.55 6.22
C ASP A 36 7.44 2.43 6.61
N LEU A 37 6.54 2.37 5.62
CA LEU A 37 5.12 2.12 5.85
C LEU A 37 4.85 0.69 6.34
N ARG A 38 5.41 -0.31 5.66
CA ARG A 38 5.26 -1.73 6.01
C ARG A 38 5.76 -2.02 7.43
N ASN A 39 6.93 -1.47 7.78
CA ASN A 39 7.56 -1.68 9.08
C ASN A 39 7.01 -0.72 10.16
N LYS A 40 5.93 0.02 9.86
CA LYS A 40 5.25 0.95 10.79
C LYS A 40 6.16 2.05 11.34
N LYS A 41 7.25 2.38 10.64
CA LYS A 41 8.09 3.56 10.93
C LYS A 41 7.36 4.86 10.60
N THR A 42 6.44 4.78 9.64
CA THR A 42 5.51 5.87 9.28
C THR A 42 4.11 5.28 9.18
N LYS A 43 3.10 6.01 9.65
CA LYS A 43 1.71 5.57 9.55
C LYS A 43 1.15 5.91 8.17
N LEU A 44 0.15 5.14 7.70
CA LEU A 44 -0.49 5.39 6.41
C LEU A 44 -1.20 6.76 6.37
N GLU A 45 -1.68 7.24 7.52
CA GLU A 45 -2.33 8.54 7.66
C GLU A 45 -1.38 9.71 7.44
N ASP A 46 -0.09 9.51 7.75
CA ASP A 46 0.95 10.53 7.62
C ASP A 46 1.62 10.50 6.24
N ALA A 47 1.33 9.48 5.43
CA ALA A 47 1.86 9.37 4.08
C ALA A 47 1.18 10.36 3.12
N LYS A 48 1.95 10.83 2.14
CA LYS A 48 1.43 11.67 1.06
C LYS A 48 0.27 10.95 0.37
N PHE A 49 -0.83 11.68 0.10
CA PHE A 49 -2.01 11.11 -0.53
C PHE A 49 -1.72 10.38 -1.85
N LYS A 50 -0.80 10.90 -2.66
CA LYS A 50 -0.32 10.25 -3.90
C LYS A 50 0.26 8.84 -3.65
N THR A 51 0.92 8.63 -2.52
CA THR A 51 1.45 7.31 -2.13
C THR A 51 0.29 6.35 -1.81
N ILE A 52 -0.72 6.83 -1.08
CA ILE A 52 -1.90 6.04 -0.74
C ILE A 52 -2.66 5.61 -1.99
N ILE A 53 -2.89 6.52 -2.94
CA ILE A 53 -3.51 6.20 -4.23
C ILE A 53 -2.75 5.07 -4.95
N LYS A 54 -1.43 5.23 -5.13
CA LYS A 54 -0.61 4.24 -5.84
C LYS A 54 -0.62 2.86 -5.19
N LEU A 55 -0.59 2.81 -3.86
CA LEU A 55 -0.62 1.54 -3.12
C LEU A 55 -2.00 0.90 -3.22
N TYR A 56 -3.07 1.69 -3.10
CA TYR A 56 -4.44 1.22 -3.22
C TYR A 56 -4.75 0.71 -4.62
N ASP A 57 -4.39 1.46 -5.67
CA ASP A 57 -4.57 1.04 -7.07
C ASP A 57 -3.91 -0.33 -7.32
N TYR A 58 -2.71 -0.55 -6.77
CA TYR A 58 -2.04 -1.84 -6.89
C TYR A 58 -2.76 -2.95 -6.10
N ALA A 59 -3.21 -2.66 -4.88
CA ALA A 59 -3.99 -3.60 -4.07
C ALA A 59 -5.31 -4.02 -4.76
N SER A 60 -6.04 -3.06 -5.35
CA SER A 60 -7.31 -3.29 -6.03
C SER A 60 -7.17 -4.06 -7.34
N ASN A 61 -6.15 -3.76 -8.15
CA ASN A 61 -5.88 -4.53 -9.37
C ASN A 61 -5.57 -6.00 -9.05
N LYS A 62 -4.87 -6.27 -7.94
CA LYS A 62 -4.61 -7.63 -7.46
C LYS A 62 -5.87 -8.38 -7.00
N GLN A 63 -6.83 -7.69 -6.37
CA GLN A 63 -8.11 -8.30 -5.98
C GLN A 63 -8.99 -8.62 -7.19
N SER A 64 -8.74 -7.99 -8.34
CA SER A 64 -9.49 -8.21 -9.58
C SER A 64 -8.94 -9.38 -10.42
N GLU A 65 -7.74 -9.87 -10.08
CA GLU A 65 -7.05 -10.99 -10.75
C GLU A 65 -7.26 -12.34 -10.03
N ALA A 66 -7.96 -12.36 -8.90
CA ALA A 66 -8.25 -13.54 -8.08
C ALA A 66 -9.74 -13.93 -8.18
#